data_AF-A0A8T4CFX8-F1
#
_entry.id   AF-A0A8T4CFX8-F1
#
_cell.length_a   1.000
_cell.length_b   1.000
_cell.length_c   1.000
_cell.angle_alpha   90.00
_cell.angle_beta   90.00
_cell.angle_gamma   90.00
#
_symmetry.space_group_name_H-M   'P 1'
#
loop_
_entity.id
_entity.type
_entity.pdbx_description
1 polymer ?
#
loop_
_entity_poly.entity_id
_entity_poly.type
_entity_poly.pdbx_seq_one_letter_code
_entity_poly.pdbx_strand_id
1 'polypeptide(L)'
;MDASLRNRKRPSEGRSSCLHEDCGHRERLYSPPFDRRITRVPVQRFPYCLNCGKLKNVSSDKAKMAGWFTNLLRVVNHNIALSHGKITQAQQRLIISDIERVADFEDRYHMTRSAQLDLFFVAIHRQRPDIPFWVLERAATPEPPRKADPVKALPAWVQYLEWLKKKRARDAAAAAPK
;
A
#
# COMPACT_ATOMS: atom_id res chain seq x y z
N MET A 1 10.66 -14.66 49.38
CA MET A 1 11.58 -13.71 48.74
C MET A 1 12.06 -14.36 47.46
N ASP A 2 11.44 -14.07 46.31
CA ASP A 2 11.88 -14.61 45.01
C ASP A 2 12.38 -13.47 44.11
N ALA A 3 13.70 -13.34 44.09
CA ALA A 3 14.44 -12.37 43.29
C ALA A 3 14.67 -12.92 41.88
N SER A 4 13.63 -12.88 41.02
CA SER A 4 13.79 -13.17 39.58
C SER A 4 13.05 -12.22 38.64
N LEU A 5 12.76 -11.01 39.11
CA LEU A 5 12.36 -9.89 38.25
C LEU A 5 13.60 -9.18 37.70
N ARG A 6 14.45 -9.93 36.97
CA ARG A 6 15.58 -9.31 36.25
C ARG A 6 15.06 -8.66 34.98
N ASN A 7 14.94 -7.34 35.06
CA ASN A 7 15.31 -6.42 33.99
C ASN A 7 14.50 -6.55 32.68
N ARG A 8 13.19 -6.30 32.74
CA ARG A 8 12.43 -5.89 31.54
C ARG A 8 12.82 -4.46 31.19
N LYS A 9 13.87 -4.27 30.39
CA LYS A 9 14.09 -3.01 29.69
C LYS A 9 12.79 -2.70 28.93
N ARG A 10 12.11 -1.60 29.28
CA ARG A 10 10.98 -1.10 28.50
C ARG A 10 11.49 -0.85 27.08
N PRO A 11 10.83 -1.35 26.03
CA PRO A 11 11.19 -1.00 24.66
C PRO A 11 11.02 0.51 24.49
N SER A 12 12.01 1.13 23.85
CA SER A 12 12.08 2.56 23.56
C SER A 12 10.80 3.06 22.89
N GLU A 13 10.14 4.03 23.53
CA GLU A 13 9.11 4.85 22.90
C GLU A 13 9.75 5.67 21.78
N GLY A 14 9.32 5.43 20.54
CA GLY A 14 9.63 6.28 19.39
C GLY A 14 10.82 5.83 18.56
N ARG A 15 10.54 5.58 17.27
CA ARG A 15 11.39 5.08 16.18
C ARG A 15 11.63 3.58 16.16
N SER A 16 11.27 3.01 15.01
CA SER A 16 11.43 1.63 14.58
C SER A 16 12.90 1.25 14.35
N SER A 17 13.70 1.27 15.41
CA SER A 17 15.10 0.85 15.37
C SER A 17 15.32 -0.46 16.12
N CYS A 18 14.27 -1.24 16.37
CA CYS A 18 14.44 -2.56 16.94
C CYS A 18 15.11 -3.48 15.92
N LEU A 19 16.32 -3.94 16.23
CA LEU A 19 16.92 -5.09 15.56
C LEU A 19 16.18 -6.33 16.05
N HIS A 20 15.24 -6.81 15.24
CA HIS A 20 14.35 -7.87 15.65
C HIS A 20 15.08 -9.20 15.80
N GLU A 21 14.87 -9.84 16.95
CA GLU A 21 15.39 -11.16 17.27
C GLU A 21 14.22 -12.06 17.68
N ASP A 22 14.01 -13.14 16.92
CA ASP A 22 12.90 -14.05 17.15
C ASP A 22 13.09 -14.86 18.44
N CYS A 23 12.02 -15.03 19.21
CA CYS A 23 11.99 -15.96 20.33
C CYS A 23 12.23 -17.42 19.91
N GLY A 24 12.61 -18.27 20.87
CA GLY A 24 12.78 -19.70 20.64
C GLY A 24 11.47 -20.40 20.23
N HIS A 25 11.58 -21.55 19.55
CA HIS A 25 10.40 -22.29 19.07
C HIS A 25 9.43 -22.71 20.20
N ARG A 26 9.95 -22.98 21.40
CA ARG A 26 9.15 -23.37 22.57
C ARG A 26 8.45 -22.20 23.25
N GLU A 27 8.87 -20.97 22.97
CA GLU A 27 8.40 -19.75 23.63
C GLU A 27 7.36 -19.00 22.81
N ARG A 28 7.06 -19.48 21.59
CA ARG A 28 6.13 -18.84 20.66
C ARG A 28 4.73 -18.71 21.28
N LEU A 29 4.11 -17.56 21.04
CA LEU A 29 2.79 -17.23 21.59
C LEU A 29 1.68 -17.74 20.67
N TYR A 30 0.63 -18.27 21.27
CA TYR A 30 -0.59 -18.60 20.54
C TYR A 30 -1.35 -17.32 20.22
N SER A 31 -1.58 -17.05 18.93
CA SER A 31 -2.45 -15.96 18.50
C SER A 31 -3.69 -16.54 17.84
N PRO A 32 -4.89 -15.98 18.12
CA PRO A 32 -6.06 -16.25 17.32
C PRO A 32 -5.81 -15.84 15.85
N PRO A 33 -6.56 -16.41 14.90
CA PRO A 33 -6.48 -15.98 13.51
C PRO A 33 -6.76 -14.48 13.39
N PHE A 34 -5.96 -13.80 12.57
CA PHE A 34 -6.07 -12.34 12.35
C PHE A 34 -7.38 -11.93 11.68
N ASP A 35 -8.04 -12.84 10.96
CA ASP A 35 -9.34 -12.59 10.35
C ASP A 35 -10.46 -13.22 11.19
N ARG A 36 -11.30 -12.36 11.79
CA ARG A 36 -12.47 -12.76 12.59
C ARG A 36 -13.52 -13.53 11.78
N ARG A 37 -13.50 -13.43 10.44
CA ARG A 37 -14.41 -14.17 9.56
C ARG A 37 -13.98 -15.64 9.40
N ILE A 38 -12.73 -15.97 9.71
CA ILE A 38 -12.20 -17.32 9.58
C ILE A 38 -12.30 -18.03 10.93
N THR A 39 -13.39 -18.79 11.10
CA THR A 39 -13.71 -19.52 12.34
C THR A 39 -13.00 -20.88 12.46
N ARG A 40 -12.31 -21.35 11.40
CA ARG A 40 -11.75 -22.71 11.31
C ARG A 40 -10.26 -22.74 10.97
N VAL A 41 -9.46 -21.80 11.50
CA VAL A 41 -7.99 -21.91 11.42
C VAL A 41 -7.48 -22.50 12.72
N PRO A 42 -6.59 -23.52 12.68
CA PRO A 42 -5.90 -23.96 13.88
C PRO A 42 -5.14 -22.79 14.51
N VAL A 43 -5.19 -22.68 15.84
CA VAL A 43 -4.45 -21.65 16.57
C VAL A 43 -2.96 -21.83 16.27
N GLN A 44 -2.35 -20.82 15.66
CA GLN A 44 -0.95 -20.86 15.27
C GLN A 44 -0.07 -20.25 16.36
N ARG A 45 1.15 -20.80 16.48
CA ARG A 45 2.20 -20.26 17.35
C ARG A 45 3.04 -19.27 16.57
N PHE A 46 3.02 -18.01 16.98
CA PHE A 46 3.74 -16.92 16.35
C PHE A 46 5.00 -16.59 17.15
N PRO A 47 6.14 -16.39 16.49
CA PRO A 47 7.30 -15.83 17.16
C PRO A 47 7.03 -14.37 17.51
N TYR A 48 7.64 -13.90 18.59
CA TYR A 48 7.67 -12.50 18.98
C TYR A 48 9.13 -12.06 19.11
N CYS A 49 9.35 -10.76 19.04
CA CYS A 49 10.67 -10.18 19.17
C CYS A 49 11.09 -10.12 20.65
N LEU A 50 12.24 -10.68 21.00
CA LEU A 50 12.77 -10.64 22.38
C LEU A 50 13.09 -9.21 22.85
N ASN A 51 13.40 -8.30 21.91
CA ASN A 51 13.83 -6.94 22.21
C ASN A 51 12.65 -5.96 22.39
N CYS A 52 11.61 -6.07 21.57
CA CYS A 52 10.47 -5.14 21.60
C CYS A 52 9.13 -5.78 21.97
N GLY A 53 9.06 -7.11 22.10
CA GLY A 53 7.84 -7.84 22.45
C GLY A 53 6.79 -7.91 21.33
N LYS A 54 7.05 -7.34 20.16
CA LYS A 54 6.09 -7.34 19.04
C LYS A 54 5.94 -8.74 18.45
N LEU A 55 4.73 -9.09 18.04
CA LEU A 55 4.44 -10.36 17.39
C LEU A 55 4.85 -10.31 15.92
N LYS A 56 5.54 -11.34 15.44
CA LYS A 56 5.96 -11.43 14.04
C LYS A 56 4.75 -11.68 13.15
N ASN A 57 4.59 -10.84 12.13
CA ASN A 57 3.75 -11.12 10.99
C ASN A 57 4.38 -12.28 10.20
N VAL A 58 3.75 -13.46 10.22
CA VAL A 58 4.16 -14.63 9.42
C VAL A 58 3.37 -14.76 8.11
N SER A 59 2.39 -13.89 7.88
CA SER A 59 1.57 -13.90 6.65
C SER A 59 2.34 -13.38 5.44
N SER A 60 1.78 -13.58 4.25
CA SER A 60 2.27 -12.98 2.99
C SER A 60 1.98 -11.48 2.88
N ASP A 61 1.05 -10.94 3.69
CA ASP A 61 0.69 -9.52 3.69
C ASP A 61 1.70 -8.70 4.49
N LYS A 62 2.85 -8.43 3.88
CA LYS A 62 3.95 -7.68 4.49
C LYS A 62 3.83 -6.17 4.26
N ALA A 63 4.22 -5.40 5.26
CA ALA A 63 4.34 -3.95 5.17
C ALA A 63 5.18 -3.49 3.96
N LYS A 64 4.81 -2.34 3.42
CA LYS A 64 5.47 -1.64 2.32
C LYS A 64 6.17 -0.39 2.84
N MET A 65 7.17 0.07 2.09
CA MET A 65 7.89 1.32 2.41
C MET A 65 7.01 2.52 2.02
N ALA A 66 7.26 3.70 2.61
CA ALA A 66 6.52 4.94 2.36
C ALA A 66 6.46 5.29 0.86
N GLY A 67 7.53 5.04 0.11
CA GLY A 67 7.55 5.26 -1.35
C GLY A 67 6.48 4.47 -2.12
N TRP A 68 6.05 3.31 -1.62
CA TRP A 68 4.91 2.58 -2.18
C TRP A 68 3.60 3.36 -2.01
N PHE A 69 3.40 3.99 -0.84
CA PHE A 69 2.23 4.82 -0.56
C PHE A 69 2.25 6.15 -1.32
N THR A 70 3.43 6.72 -1.60
CA THR A 70 3.56 7.86 -2.50
C THR A 70 3.07 7.53 -3.91
N ASN A 71 3.44 6.36 -4.43
CA ASN A 71 2.95 5.89 -5.72
C ASN A 71 1.45 5.59 -5.69
N LEU A 72 0.96 4.96 -4.61
CA LEU A 72 -0.46 4.70 -4.44
C LEU A 72 -1.27 6.00 -4.38
N LEU A 73 -0.78 7.02 -3.67
CA LEU A 73 -1.44 8.32 -3.57
C LEU A 73 -1.59 8.99 -4.94
N ARG A 74 -0.59 8.84 -5.81
CA ARG A 74 -0.68 9.32 -7.20
C ARG A 74 -1.79 8.60 -7.97
N VAL A 75 -1.91 7.27 -7.81
CA VAL A 75 -2.96 6.46 -8.44
C VAL A 75 -4.33 6.87 -7.90
N VAL A 76 -4.50 6.94 -6.58
CA VAL A 76 -5.75 7.36 -5.93
C VAL A 76 -6.15 8.75 -6.41
N ASN A 77 -5.24 9.71 -6.39
CA ASN A 77 -5.51 11.09 -6.83
C ASN A 77 -5.93 11.14 -8.31
N HIS A 78 -5.30 10.34 -9.18
CA HIS A 78 -5.71 10.23 -10.57
C HIS A 78 -7.15 9.70 -10.71
N ASN A 79 -7.48 8.64 -9.97
CA ASN A 79 -8.76 7.95 -10.06
C ASN A 79 -9.94 8.78 -9.53
N ILE A 80 -9.71 9.66 -8.54
CA ILE A 80 -10.75 10.51 -7.95
C ILE A 80 -10.84 11.91 -8.59
N ALA A 81 -9.86 12.31 -9.40
CA ALA A 81 -9.72 13.68 -9.88
C ALA A 81 -10.97 14.21 -10.63
N LEU A 82 -11.67 13.32 -11.35
CA LEU A 82 -12.85 13.69 -12.14
C LEU A 82 -14.14 13.73 -11.31
N SER A 83 -14.28 12.87 -10.29
CA SER A 83 -15.52 12.75 -9.52
C SER A 83 -15.51 13.54 -8.21
N HIS A 84 -14.36 13.67 -7.56
CA HIS A 84 -14.21 14.33 -6.26
C HIS A 84 -13.16 15.45 -6.28
N GLY A 85 -12.58 15.76 -7.44
CA GLY A 85 -11.52 16.77 -7.53
C GLY A 85 -10.17 16.28 -7.02
N LYS A 86 -9.11 16.98 -7.45
CA LYS A 86 -7.73 16.58 -7.18
C LYS A 86 -7.34 16.84 -5.73
N ILE A 87 -6.54 15.94 -5.16
CA ILE A 87 -5.78 16.19 -3.94
C ILE A 87 -4.62 17.12 -4.31
N THR A 88 -4.56 18.28 -3.67
CA THR A 88 -3.53 19.29 -3.95
C THR A 88 -2.14 18.81 -3.53
N GLN A 89 -1.08 19.41 -4.08
CA GLN A 89 0.30 19.08 -3.70
C GLN A 89 0.57 19.29 -2.20
N ALA A 90 -0.01 20.34 -1.61
CA ALA A 90 0.11 20.59 -0.17
C ALA A 90 -0.54 19.47 0.65
N GLN A 91 -1.78 19.08 0.30
CA GLN A 91 -2.47 17.96 0.95
C GLN A 91 -1.71 16.65 0.79
N GLN A 92 -1.15 16.36 -0.38
CA GLN A 92 -0.34 15.15 -0.60
C GLN A 92 0.86 15.09 0.35
N ARG A 93 1.59 16.20 0.55
CA ARG A 93 2.71 16.28 1.49
C ARG A 93 2.26 16.06 2.93
N LEU A 94 1.12 16.60 3.32
CA LEU A 94 0.54 16.38 4.66
C LEU A 94 0.16 14.92 4.88
N ILE A 95 -0.45 14.27 3.88
CA ILE A 95 -0.81 12.84 3.94
C ILE A 95 0.45 11.97 4.15
N ILE A 96 1.51 12.24 3.38
CA ILE A 96 2.77 11.50 3.51
C ILE A 96 3.42 11.76 4.88
N SER A 97 3.43 13.02 5.34
CA SER A 97 3.94 13.34 6.67
C SER A 97 3.15 12.64 7.79
N ASP A 98 1.82 12.53 7.64
CA ASP A 98 0.96 11.86 8.61
C ASP A 98 1.28 10.37 8.74
N ILE A 99 1.53 9.65 7.63
CA ILE A 99 1.89 8.23 7.69
C ILE A 99 3.33 8.02 8.19
N GLU A 100 4.27 8.92 7.87
CA GLU A 100 5.66 8.84 8.35
C GLU A 100 5.78 9.07 9.86
N ARG A 101 4.82 9.79 10.45
CA ARG A 101 4.73 9.98 11.92
C ARG A 101 4.22 8.75 12.66
N VAL A 102 3.60 7.80 11.97
CA VAL A 102 3.15 6.57 12.60
C VAL A 102 4.37 5.73 12.98
N ALA A 103 4.51 5.47 14.28
CA ALA A 103 5.58 4.63 14.79
C ALA A 103 5.52 3.25 14.12
N ASP A 104 6.68 2.81 13.62
CA ASP A 104 6.84 1.49 13.02
C ASP A 104 5.97 1.21 11.80
N PHE A 105 5.53 2.26 11.12
CA PHE A 105 4.75 2.14 9.88
C PHE A 105 5.43 1.21 8.87
N GLU A 106 6.74 1.33 8.69
CA GLU A 106 7.50 0.55 7.71
C GLU A 106 8.03 -0.78 8.25
N ASP A 107 7.77 -1.13 9.52
CA ASP A 107 8.33 -2.31 10.17
C ASP A 107 7.70 -3.60 9.66
N ARG A 108 8.38 -4.25 8.70
CA ARG A 108 7.96 -5.52 8.10
C ARG A 108 7.87 -6.68 9.09
N TYR A 109 8.45 -6.55 10.29
CA TYR A 109 8.43 -7.62 11.28
C TYR A 109 7.02 -7.85 11.81
N HIS A 110 6.30 -6.79 12.19
CA HIS A 110 4.97 -6.91 12.83
C HIS A 110 3.85 -6.27 12.00
N MET A 111 4.14 -5.26 11.19
CA MET A 111 3.13 -4.50 10.45
C MET A 111 2.63 -5.29 9.22
N THR A 112 1.33 -5.17 8.91
CA THR A 112 0.71 -5.73 7.69
C THR A 112 0.45 -4.61 6.69
N ARG A 113 0.45 -4.92 5.39
CA ARG A 113 0.12 -3.91 4.36
C ARG A 113 -1.36 -3.51 4.46
N SER A 114 -2.25 -4.42 4.80
CA SER A 114 -3.66 -4.13 5.09
C SER A 114 -3.82 -3.06 6.18
N ALA A 115 -3.15 -3.22 7.32
CA ALA A 115 -3.20 -2.22 8.40
C ALA A 115 -2.59 -0.87 7.95
N GLN A 116 -1.52 -0.88 7.16
CA GLN A 116 -0.99 0.35 6.59
C GLN A 116 -1.97 1.05 5.63
N LEU A 117 -2.74 0.28 4.85
CA LEU A 117 -3.76 0.84 3.96
C LEU A 117 -4.87 1.54 4.75
N ASP A 118 -5.32 0.95 5.85
CA ASP A 118 -6.32 1.57 6.73
C ASP A 118 -5.80 2.91 7.27
N LEU A 119 -4.57 2.92 7.79
CA LEU A 119 -3.91 4.14 8.27
C LEU A 119 -3.74 5.19 7.16
N PHE A 120 -3.40 4.75 5.96
CA PHE A 120 -3.26 5.61 4.80
C PHE A 120 -4.59 6.23 4.38
N PHE A 121 -5.69 5.48 4.38
CA PHE A 121 -7.02 6.02 4.10
C PHE A 121 -7.47 6.99 5.18
N VAL A 122 -7.17 6.72 6.45
CA VAL A 122 -7.41 7.67 7.55
C VAL A 122 -6.64 8.98 7.34
N ALA A 123 -5.37 8.90 6.91
CA ALA A 123 -4.57 10.08 6.61
C ALA A 123 -5.14 10.90 5.43
N ILE A 124 -5.61 10.24 4.37
CA ILE A 124 -6.30 10.92 3.26
C ILE A 124 -7.59 11.58 3.76
N HIS A 125 -8.43 10.83 4.47
CA HIS A 125 -9.72 11.31 4.94
C HIS A 125 -9.59 12.49 5.92
N ARG A 126 -8.51 12.56 6.70
CA ARG A 126 -8.19 13.73 7.54
C ARG A 126 -8.01 15.01 6.70
N GLN A 127 -7.40 14.92 5.53
CA GLN A 127 -7.17 16.07 4.64
C GLN A 127 -8.33 16.32 3.67
N ARG A 128 -9.14 15.29 3.41
CA ARG A 128 -10.28 15.27 2.47
C ARG A 128 -11.45 14.49 3.07
N PRO A 129 -12.14 15.05 4.09
CA PRO A 129 -13.25 14.37 4.76
C PRO A 129 -14.49 14.23 3.86
N ASP A 130 -14.54 15.00 2.77
CA ASP A 130 -15.58 14.92 1.74
C ASP A 130 -15.54 13.63 0.92
N ILE A 131 -14.41 12.90 0.95
CA ILE A 131 -14.25 11.64 0.21
C ILE A 131 -14.54 10.46 1.17
N PRO A 132 -15.56 9.63 0.89
CA PRO A 132 -15.88 8.49 1.74
C PRO A 132 -14.86 7.34 1.56
N PHE A 133 -14.65 6.56 2.62
CA PHE A 133 -13.66 5.47 2.65
C PHE A 133 -13.79 4.47 1.49
N TRP A 134 -15.01 4.05 1.15
CA TRP A 134 -15.24 3.09 0.07
C TRP A 134 -14.78 3.62 -1.31
N VAL A 135 -14.78 4.94 -1.53
CA VAL A 135 -14.22 5.54 -2.75
C VAL A 135 -12.70 5.43 -2.75
N LEU A 136 -12.06 5.66 -1.59
CA LEU A 136 -10.61 5.53 -1.44
C LEU A 136 -10.16 4.08 -1.62
N GLU A 137 -10.87 3.12 -1.03
CA GLU A 137 -10.61 1.69 -1.19
C GLU A 137 -10.68 1.29 -2.67
N ARG A 138 -11.76 1.69 -3.36
CA ARG A 138 -11.93 1.42 -4.80
C ARG A 138 -10.89 2.13 -5.66
N ALA A 139 -10.50 3.35 -5.30
CA ALA A 139 -9.47 4.09 -6.03
C ALA A 139 -8.07 3.53 -5.82
N ALA A 140 -7.83 2.88 -4.68
CA ALA A 140 -6.56 2.26 -4.31
C ALA A 140 -6.40 0.82 -4.82
N THR A 141 -7.50 0.13 -5.13
CA THR A 141 -7.41 -1.11 -5.90
C THR A 141 -6.88 -0.78 -7.28
N PRO A 142 -5.76 -1.39 -7.72
CA PRO A 142 -5.33 -1.22 -9.10
C PRO A 142 -6.46 -1.75 -9.98
N GLU A 143 -7.08 -0.86 -10.76
CA GLU A 143 -7.77 -1.32 -11.97
C GLU A 143 -6.75 -2.19 -12.73
N PRO A 144 -7.14 -3.37 -13.24
CA PRO A 144 -6.25 -4.12 -14.12
C PRO A 144 -5.73 -3.14 -15.16
N PRO A 145 -4.41 -3.16 -15.48
CA PRO A 145 -3.83 -2.18 -16.38
C PRO A 145 -4.76 -2.08 -17.59
N ARG A 146 -5.32 -0.88 -17.85
CA ARG A 146 -6.07 -0.66 -19.10
C ARG A 146 -5.18 -1.23 -20.18
N LYS A 147 -5.66 -2.28 -20.86
CA LYS A 147 -4.86 -3.02 -21.85
C LYS A 147 -4.08 -1.98 -22.63
N ALA A 148 -2.75 -2.03 -22.55
CA ALA A 148 -1.90 -1.04 -23.21
C ALA A 148 -2.42 -0.87 -24.63
N ASP A 149 -2.57 0.38 -25.10
CA ASP A 149 -3.06 0.64 -26.46
C ASP A 149 -2.39 -0.38 -27.39
N PRO A 150 -3.13 -1.30 -28.01
CA PRO A 150 -2.52 -2.45 -28.66
C PRO A 150 -1.49 -2.02 -29.72
N VAL A 151 -1.68 -0.81 -30.27
CA VAL A 151 -0.78 -0.16 -31.21
C VAL A 151 0.55 0.29 -30.57
N LYS A 152 0.56 0.81 -29.33
CA LYS A 152 1.79 1.27 -28.65
C LYS A 152 2.68 0.12 -28.17
N ALA A 153 2.12 -1.09 -28.04
CA ALA A 153 2.85 -2.29 -27.67
C ALA A 153 3.53 -3.00 -28.87
N LEU A 154 3.24 -2.57 -30.11
CA LEU A 154 3.82 -3.16 -31.32
C LEU A 154 5.23 -2.59 -31.59
N PRO A 155 6.11 -3.33 -32.29
CA PRO A 155 7.40 -2.81 -32.74
C PRO A 155 7.27 -1.49 -33.50
N ALA A 156 8.27 -0.60 -33.39
CA ALA A 156 8.24 0.75 -33.98
C ALA A 156 7.90 0.77 -35.48
N TRP A 157 8.37 -0.23 -36.23
CA TRP A 157 8.06 -0.35 -37.66
C TRP A 157 6.58 -0.65 -37.93
N VAL A 158 5.89 -1.38 -37.06
CA VAL A 158 4.45 -1.63 -37.15
C VAL A 158 3.66 -0.36 -36.82
N GLN A 159 4.12 0.42 -35.84
CA GLN A 159 3.55 1.74 -35.53
C GLN A 159 3.69 2.72 -36.69
N TYR A 160 4.83 2.69 -37.39
CA TYR A 160 5.07 3.50 -38.59
C TYR A 160 4.13 3.13 -39.75
N LEU A 161 3.87 1.84 -39.97
CA LEU A 161 2.93 1.37 -40.99
C LEU A 161 1.48 1.78 -40.67
N GLU A 162 1.07 1.66 -39.41
CA GLU A 162 -0.21 2.16 -38.90
C GLU A 162 -0.37 3.68 -39.14
N TRP A 163 0.69 4.45 -38.86
CA TRP A 163 0.72 5.88 -39.10
C TRP A 163 0.60 6.21 -40.61
N LEU A 164 1.32 5.49 -41.47
CA LEU A 164 1.23 5.66 -42.93
C LEU A 164 -0.18 5.36 -43.46
N LYS A 165 -0.83 4.30 -42.97
CA LYS A 165 -2.22 3.96 -43.32
C LYS A 165 -3.17 5.10 -42.95
N LYS A 166 -3.08 5.62 -41.73
CA LYS A 166 -3.88 6.75 -41.25
C LYS A 166 -3.58 8.05 -42.00
N LYS A 167 -2.33 8.26 -42.43
CA LYS A 167 -1.95 9.42 -43.23
C LYS A 167 -2.59 9.34 -44.63
N ARG A 168 -2.43 8.22 -45.33
CA ARG A 168 -3.07 7.99 -46.63
C ARG A 168 -4.59 8.13 -46.60
N ALA A 169 -5.24 7.61 -45.56
CA ALA A 169 -6.69 7.76 -45.39
C ALA A 169 -7.12 9.23 -45.22
N ARG A 170 -6.35 10.03 -44.47
CA ARG A 170 -6.60 11.47 -44.31
C ARG A 170 -6.38 12.24 -45.61
N ASP A 171 -5.30 11.94 -46.32
CA ASP A 171 -4.98 12.58 -47.59
C ASP A 171 -6.02 12.22 -48.66
N ALA A 172 -6.50 10.97 -48.69
CA ALA A 172 -7.59 10.54 -49.57
C ALA A 172 -8.94 11.20 -49.22
N ALA A 173 -9.25 11.35 -47.93
CA ALA A 173 -10.45 12.06 -47.50
C ALA A 173 -10.38 13.57 -47.83
N ALA A 174 -9.19 14.17 -47.81
CA ALA A 174 -8.97 15.56 -48.20
C ALA A 174 -9.02 15.76 -49.73
N ALA A 175 -8.73 14.72 -50.51
CA ALA A 175 -8.77 14.75 -51.97
C ALA A 175 -10.14 14.35 -52.56
N ALA A 176 -11.10 13.92 -51.73
CA ALA A 176 -12.45 13.64 -52.18
C ALA A 176 -13.19 14.95 -52.51
N PRO A 177 -13.76 15.11 -53.73
CA PRO A 177 -14.57 16.28 -54.05
C PRO A 177 -15.84 16.31 -53.19
N LYS A 178 -16.22 17.50 -52.75
CA LYS A 178 -17.46 17.75 -51.98
C LYS A 178 -18.71 17.57 -52.84
#